data_AF-A0A927H3C4-F1
#
_entry.id   AF-A0A927H3C4-F1
#
_cell.length_a   1.000
_cell.length_b   1.000
_cell.length_c   1.000
_cell.angle_alpha   90.00
_cell.angle_beta   90.00
_cell.angle_gamma   90.00
#
_symmetry.space_group_name_H-M   'P 1'
#
loop_
_entity.id
_entity.type
_entity.pdbx_description
1 polymer ?
#
loop_
_entity_poly.entity_id
_entity_poly.type
_entity_poly.pdbx_seq_one_letter_code
_entity_poly.pdbx_strand_id
1 'polypeptide(L)'
;MLREQRETISSAVTFGTVQVHPDGNPIMVMADHQTTGSYSKIAQVISADLPLLAQTNLGGKVSFRLVSLRTAKQKHVQQQLAVHKLRRGMEQMARS
;
A
#
# COMPACT_ATOMS: atom_id res chain seq x y z
N MET A 1 31.04 -13.02 12.72
CA MET A 1 31.03 -12.24 11.46
C MET A 1 30.01 -11.12 11.62
N LEU A 2 30.49 -9.89 11.73
CA LEU A 2 29.68 -8.69 11.86
C LEU A 2 28.91 -8.49 10.54
N ARG A 3 27.58 -8.71 10.56
CA ARG A 3 26.74 -8.38 9.41
C ARG A 3 26.76 -6.87 9.26
N GLU A 4 27.31 -6.38 8.15
CA GLU A 4 27.31 -4.96 7.79
C GLU A 4 25.90 -4.39 8.01
N GLN A 5 25.75 -3.54 9.03
CA GLN A 5 24.63 -2.63 9.09
C GLN A 5 24.82 -1.67 7.93
N ARG A 6 24.21 -1.96 6.78
CA ARG A 6 24.03 -0.96 5.72
C ARG A 6 23.18 0.16 6.33
N GLU A 7 23.84 1.21 6.81
CA GLU A 7 23.21 2.48 7.11
C GLU A 7 22.39 2.87 5.89
N THR A 8 21.08 2.71 6.00
CA THR A 8 20.17 2.96 4.89
C THR A 8 19.97 4.46 4.84
N ILE A 9 20.48 5.10 3.79
CA ILE A 9 20.25 6.51 3.49
C ILE A 9 18.74 6.76 3.58
N SER A 10 18.35 7.70 4.43
CA SER A 10 16.97 8.13 4.61
C SER A 10 16.33 8.33 3.23
N SER A 11 15.30 7.53 2.92
CA SER A 11 14.72 7.49 1.59
C SER A 11 13.22 7.73 1.66
N ALA A 12 12.70 8.52 0.72
CA ALA A 12 11.29 8.91 0.68
C ALA A 12 10.38 7.67 0.64
N VAL A 13 9.55 7.51 1.65
CA VAL A 13 8.54 6.44 1.73
C VAL A 13 7.20 6.97 1.26
N THR A 14 6.41 6.11 0.64
CA THR A 14 5.06 6.46 0.18
C THR A 14 4.04 5.52 0.81
N PHE A 15 2.77 5.92 0.77
CA PHE A 15 1.68 5.12 1.28
C PHE A 15 1.69 3.73 0.60
N GLY A 16 1.77 2.67 1.40
CA GLY A 16 1.88 1.28 0.94
C GLY A 16 3.32 0.75 0.82
N THR A 17 4.35 1.51 1.19
CA THR A 17 5.71 0.98 1.26
C THR A 17 5.81 -0.06 2.38
N VAL A 18 6.39 -1.22 2.06
CA VAL A 18 6.68 -2.29 3.04
C VAL A 18 8.17 -2.26 3.35
N GLN A 19 8.47 -2.03 4.62
CA GLN A 19 9.82 -2.00 5.17
C GLN A 19 10.07 -3.21 6.04
N VAL A 20 11.33 -3.58 6.23
CA VAL A 20 11.73 -4.63 7.19
C VAL A 20 12.66 -4.03 8.23
N HIS A 21 12.28 -4.20 9.49
CA HIS A 21 13.09 -3.81 10.63
C HIS A 21 14.26 -4.81 10.82
N PRO A 22 15.39 -4.43 11.46
CA PRO A 22 16.55 -5.34 11.61
C PRO A 22 16.27 -6.67 12.33
N ASP A 23 15.19 -6.76 13.10
CA ASP A 23 14.71 -7.98 13.75
C ASP A 23 13.90 -8.89 12.80
N GLY A 24 13.70 -8.49 11.54
CA GLY A 24 13.02 -9.25 10.50
C GLY A 24 11.52 -8.99 10.39
N ASN A 25 10.95 -8.11 11.24
CA ASN A 25 9.51 -7.85 11.23
C ASN A 25 9.16 -6.82 10.14
N PRO A 26 8.19 -7.13 9.24
CA PRO A 26 7.75 -6.18 8.23
C PRO A 26 6.81 -5.12 8.81
N ILE A 27 7.01 -3.87 8.41
CA ILE A 27 6.15 -2.73 8.76
C ILE A 27 5.65 -2.09 7.47
N MET A 28 4.35 -1.82 7.39
CA MET A 28 3.77 -1.10 6.28
C MET A 28 3.50 0.35 6.64
N VAL A 29 3.92 1.23 5.75
CA VAL A 29 3.73 2.68 5.82
C VAL A 29 2.30 3.00 5.38
N MET A 30 1.46 3.45 6.31
CA MET A 30 0.06 3.83 6.05
C MET A 30 -0.11 5.35 5.87
N ALA A 31 -1.34 5.88 5.78
CA ALA A 31 -1.60 7.27 5.37
C ALA A 31 -0.96 8.36 6.27
N ASP A 32 -0.75 8.06 7.57
CA ASP A 32 -0.18 9.01 8.55
C ASP A 32 1.35 8.89 8.68
N HIS A 33 2.05 8.54 7.60
CA HIS A 33 3.46 8.22 7.69
C HIS A 33 4.40 9.41 7.77
N GLN A 34 5.52 9.22 8.47
CA GLN A 34 6.70 10.07 8.33
C GLN A 34 7.21 9.98 6.88
N THR A 35 7.52 11.12 6.27
CA THR A 35 7.98 11.24 4.87
C THR A 35 9.33 10.56 4.60
N THR A 36 10.07 10.19 5.64
CA THR A 36 11.38 9.54 5.58
C THR A 36 11.40 8.21 6.32
N GLY A 37 11.90 7.16 5.65
CA GLY A 37 12.09 5.84 6.25
C GLY A 37 13.57 5.47 6.35
N SER A 38 13.99 5.01 7.54
CA SER A 38 15.35 4.53 7.84
C SER A 38 15.53 3.03 7.59
N TYR A 39 14.46 2.30 7.26
CA TYR A 39 14.47 0.86 7.06
C TYR A 39 14.48 0.47 5.59
N SER A 40 15.08 -0.68 5.31
CA SER A 40 15.13 -1.30 3.98
C SER A 40 13.71 -1.55 3.44
N LYS A 41 13.44 -1.04 2.23
CA LYS A 41 12.18 -1.25 1.52
C LYS A 41 12.25 -2.57 0.75
N ILE A 42 11.26 -3.44 0.95
CA ILE A 42 11.23 -4.76 0.29
C ILE A 42 10.09 -4.89 -0.72
N ALA A 43 9.04 -4.08 -0.59
CA ALA A 43 7.90 -4.10 -1.50
C ALA A 43 7.13 -2.77 -1.48
N GLN A 44 6.27 -2.59 -2.48
CA GLN A 44 5.30 -1.50 -2.57
C GLN A 44 3.93 -2.11 -2.89
N VAL A 45 2.94 -1.84 -2.06
CA VAL A 45 1.55 -2.23 -2.35
C VAL A 45 0.97 -1.31 -3.41
N ILE A 46 0.20 -1.89 -4.34
CA ILE A 46 -0.49 -1.13 -5.38
C ILE A 46 -1.61 -0.29 -4.77
N SER A 47 -1.83 0.92 -5.30
CA SER A 47 -2.84 1.84 -4.77
C SER A 47 -4.26 1.26 -4.75
N ALA A 48 -4.57 0.34 -5.68
CA ALA A 48 -5.86 -0.33 -5.75
C ALA A 48 -6.18 -1.22 -4.54
N ASP A 49 -5.15 -1.75 -3.88
CA ASP A 49 -5.31 -2.71 -2.78
C ASP A 49 -5.12 -2.04 -1.39
N LEU A 50 -4.71 -0.76 -1.33
CA LEU A 50 -4.55 -0.03 -0.07
C LEU A 50 -5.83 0.07 0.77
N PRO A 51 -7.03 0.28 0.19
CA PRO A 51 -8.26 0.30 0.97
C PRO A 51 -8.61 -1.04 1.62
N LEU A 52 -8.16 -2.16 1.04
CA LEU A 52 -8.36 -3.49 1.62
C LEU A 52 -7.50 -3.66 2.87
N LEU A 53 -6.26 -3.19 2.82
CA LEU A 53 -5.34 -3.23 3.96
C LEU A 53 -5.77 -2.30 5.09
N ALA A 54 -6.29 -1.11 4.77
CA ALA A 54 -6.83 -0.18 5.75
C ALA A 54 -8.03 -0.75 6.55
N GLN A 55 -8.73 -1.75 5.99
CA GLN A 55 -9.86 -2.43 6.63
C GLN A 55 -9.45 -3.71 7.38
N THR A 56 -8.15 -4.04 7.44
CA THR A 56 -7.68 -5.23 8.14
C THR A 56 -7.70 -5.00 9.66
N ASN A 57 -8.37 -5.88 10.39
CA ASN A 57 -8.40 -5.83 11.85
C ASN A 57 -7.02 -6.10 12.46
N LEU A 58 -6.81 -5.61 13.69
CA LEU A 58 -5.69 -6.00 14.53
C LEU A 58 -5.61 -7.53 14.66
N GLY A 59 -4.42 -8.09 14.43
CA GLY A 59 -4.22 -9.55 14.39
C GLY A 59 -4.72 -10.25 13.11
N GLY A 60 -5.27 -9.50 12.15
CA GLY A 60 -5.63 -10.02 10.84
C GLY A 60 -4.42 -10.56 10.08
N LYS A 61 -4.61 -11.67 9.36
CA LYS A 61 -3.55 -12.27 8.54
C LYS A 61 -3.55 -11.61 7.17
N VAL A 62 -2.38 -11.14 6.74
CA VAL A 62 -2.16 -10.56 5.41
C VAL A 62 -1.16 -11.43 4.65
N SER A 63 -1.39 -11.62 3.36
CA SER A 63 -0.47 -12.32 2.46
C SER A 63 -0.28 -11.49 1.20
N PHE A 64 0.96 -11.41 0.74
CA PHE A 64 1.32 -10.63 -0.44
C PHE A 64 1.51 -11.53 -1.65
N ARG A 65 1.14 -11.00 -2.82
CA ARG A 65 1.43 -11.63 -4.11
C ARG A 65 2.11 -10.62 -5.01
N LEU A 66 3.20 -11.03 -5.64
CA LEU A 66 3.89 -10.21 -6.63
C LEU A 66 2.96 -9.97 -7.83
N VAL A 67 2.89 -8.73 -8.29
CA VAL A 67 2.11 -8.34 -9.47
C VAL A 67 2.97 -7.54 -10.42
N SER A 68 2.67 -7.62 -11.72
CA SER A 68 3.31 -6.79 -12.72
C SER A 68 2.79 -5.35 -12.64
N LEU A 69 3.58 -4.38 -13.13
CA LEU A 69 3.12 -2.99 -13.30
C LEU A 69 1.87 -2.91 -14.20
N ARG A 70 1.74 -3.78 -15.20
CA ARG A 70 0.54 -3.85 -16.05
C ARG A 70 -0.69 -4.22 -15.22
N THR A 71 -0.59 -5.24 -14.39
CA THR A 71 -1.66 -5.68 -13.48
C THR A 71 -2.01 -4.58 -12.48
N ALA A 72 -1.01 -3.91 -11.90
CA ALA A 72 -1.20 -2.79 -10.99
C ALA A 72 -2.00 -1.65 -11.63
N LYS A 73 -1.61 -1.24 -12.85
CA LYS A 73 -2.32 -0.21 -13.62
C LYS A 73 -3.75 -0.63 -13.96
N GLN A 74 -3.94 -1.86 -14.42
CA GLN A 74 -5.28 -2.39 -14.74
C GLN A 74 -6.21 -2.37 -13.52
N LYS A 75 -5.73 -2.82 -12.37
CA LYS A 75 -6.48 -2.79 -11.10
C LYS A 75 -6.85 -1.37 -10.70
N HIS A 76 -5.93 -0.41 -10.87
CA HIS A 76 -6.19 0.99 -10.58
C HIS A 76 -7.30 1.58 -11.47
N VAL A 77 -7.25 1.33 -12.79
CA VAL A 77 -8.29 1.78 -13.72
C VAL A 77 -9.65 1.13 -13.37
N GLN A 78 -9.67 -0.16 -13.06
CA GLN A 78 -10.89 -0.86 -12.65
C GLN A 78 -11.52 -0.24 -11.40
N GLN A 79 -10.70 0.10 -10.40
CA GLN A 79 -11.16 0.76 -9.19
C GLN A 79 -11.75 2.14 -9.48
N GLN A 80 -11.08 2.97 -10.30
CA GLN A 80 -11.59 4.29 -10.68
C GLN A 80 -12.94 4.20 -11.40
N LEU A 81 -13.08 3.25 -12.33
CA LEU A 81 -14.35 3.02 -13.03
C LEU A 81 -15.47 2.58 -12.09
N ALA A 82 -15.17 1.73 -11.10
CA ALA A 82 -16.15 1.30 -10.11
C ALA A 82 -16.65 2.49 -9.27
N VAL A 83 -15.73 3.31 -8.75
CA VAL A 83 -16.07 4.53 -7.99
C VAL A 83 -16.88 5.51 -8.85
N HIS A 84 -16.50 5.71 -10.11
CA HIS A 84 -17.24 6.57 -11.02
C HIS A 84 -18.68 6.09 -11.25
N LYS A 85 -18.89 4.78 -11.43
CA LYS A 85 -20.22 4.19 -11.60
C LYS A 85 -21.09 4.41 -10.37
N LEU A 86 -20.55 4.16 -9.17
CA LEU A 86 -21.26 4.38 -7.91
C LEU A 86 -21.69 5.84 -7.77
N ARG A 87 -20.78 6.78 -8.02
CA ARG A 87 -21.08 8.22 -7.99
C ARG A 87 -22.25 8.57 -8.91
N ARG A 88 -22.23 8.09 -10.16
CA ARG A 88 -23.32 8.37 -11.12
C ARG A 88 -24.66 7.79 -10.67
N GLY A 89 -24.65 6.58 -10.10
CA GLY A 89 -25.86 5.95 -9.55
C GLY A 89 -26.45 6.77 -8.39
N MET A 90 -25.61 7.21 -7.45
CA MET A 90 -26.04 8.06 -6.34
C MET A 90 -26.63 9.39 -6.81
N GLU A 91 -26.05 10.02 -7.83
CA GLU A 91 -26.58 11.27 -8.38
C GLU A 91 -27.91 11.08 -9.12
N GLN A 92 -28.16 9.92 -9.73
CA GLN A 92 -29.45 9.62 -10.35
C GLN A 92 -30.54 9.44 -9.30
N MET A 93 -30.23 8.74 -8.20
CA MET A 93 -31.15 8.55 -7.07
C MET A 93 -31.44 9.87 -6.33
N ALA A 94 -30.47 10.77 -6.23
CA ALA A 94 -30.67 12.08 -5.61
C ALA A 94 -31.51 13.04 -6.46
N ARG A 95 -31.73 12.72 -7.75
CA ARG A 95 -32.53 13.52 -8.69
C ARG A 95 -33.93 12.96 -8.94
N SER A 96 -34.26 11.80 -8.36
CA SER A 96 -35.58 11.16 -8.38
C SER A 96 -36.30 11.38 -7.07
#